data_AF-A0A7N0V7L1-F1
#
_entry.id   AF-A0A7N0V7L1-F1
#
_cell.length_a   1.000
_cell.length_b   1.000
_cell.length_c   1.000
_cell.angle_alpha   90.00
_cell.angle_beta   90.00
_cell.angle_gamma   90.00
#
_symmetry.space_group_name_H-M   'P 1'
#
loop_
_entity.id
_entity.type
_entity.pdbx_description
1 polymer ?
#
loop_
_entity_poly.entity_id
_entity_poly.type
_entity_poly.pdbx_seq_one_letter_code
_entity_poly.pdbx_strand_id
1 'polypeptide(L)'
;MSTPSEKIASHLAEAVATLELLTREFELEKEALEAEKDEEIEALKRQLEAERAKLRATRLAFQACAGASNDSEDGRHMMIAAIDLNITWSDTPNYWRWTAVPESRHAVAELLQVCWLNITGRLDASKLTPPNVTYAAYLVYKFTIESLWLDLPPGEAYAGPVGAENSVSKIYLIPEEKQQAGSERADQYATRRADGWMEVKLGEFVVNGGQEGADGGEVEMGFREVSGCWKQGLIVRGMEVRPRDDK
;
A
#
# COMPACT_ATOMS: atom_id res chain seq x y z
N MET A 1 -34.31 37.69 -60.44
CA MET A 1 -32.86 37.43 -60.24
C MET A 1 -32.59 37.63 -58.76
N SER A 2 -32.08 36.61 -58.06
CA SER A 2 -31.79 36.71 -56.62
C SER A 2 -30.76 37.80 -56.35
N THR A 3 -30.97 38.57 -55.28
CA THR A 3 -30.09 39.70 -54.92
C THR A 3 -28.73 39.19 -54.42
N PRO A 4 -27.64 39.97 -54.54
CA PRO A 4 -26.34 39.57 -54.00
C PRO A 4 -26.37 39.21 -52.51
N SER A 5 -27.24 39.87 -51.73
CA SER A 5 -27.43 39.60 -50.30
C SER A 5 -28.03 38.21 -50.03
N GLU A 6 -29.06 37.82 -50.78
CA GLU A 6 -29.69 36.48 -50.67
C GLU A 6 -28.71 35.36 -51.01
N LYS A 7 -27.86 35.57 -52.01
CA LYS A 7 -26.80 34.60 -52.36
C LYS A 7 -25.79 34.44 -51.24
N ILE A 8 -25.37 35.53 -50.60
CA ILE A 8 -24.43 35.47 -49.46
C ILE A 8 -25.08 34.73 -48.28
N ALA A 9 -26.33 35.05 -47.95
CA ALA A 9 -27.07 34.38 -46.90
C ALA A 9 -27.22 32.87 -47.15
N SER A 10 -27.49 32.47 -48.40
CA SER A 10 -27.59 31.07 -48.79
C SER A 10 -26.26 30.31 -48.61
N HIS A 11 -25.14 30.88 -49.07
CA HIS A 11 -23.82 30.23 -48.92
C HIS A 11 -23.38 30.15 -47.45
N LEU A 12 -23.72 31.17 -46.64
CA LEU A 12 -23.44 31.13 -45.20
C LEU A 12 -24.26 30.05 -44.50
N ALA A 13 -25.54 29.90 -44.84
CA ALA A 13 -26.38 28.84 -44.28
C ALA A 13 -25.85 27.45 -44.64
N GLU A 14 -25.38 27.26 -45.88
CA GLU A 14 -24.79 26.00 -46.34
C GLU A 14 -23.44 25.72 -45.64
N ALA A 15 -22.60 26.74 -45.47
CA ALA A 15 -21.34 26.61 -44.74
C ALA A 15 -21.55 26.26 -43.25
N VAL A 16 -22.55 26.87 -42.59
CA VAL A 16 -22.92 26.54 -41.20
C VAL A 16 -23.42 25.10 -41.11
N ALA A 17 -24.33 24.68 -42.00
CA ALA A 17 -24.83 23.30 -42.02
C ALA A 17 -23.70 22.27 -42.24
N THR A 18 -22.72 22.61 -43.08
CA THR A 18 -21.55 21.76 -43.32
C THR A 18 -20.65 21.67 -42.08
N LEU A 19 -20.43 22.78 -41.37
CA LEU A 19 -19.66 22.80 -40.12
C LEU A 19 -20.34 22.02 -38.99
N GLU A 20 -21.67 22.13 -38.87
CA GLU A 20 -22.44 21.36 -37.89
C GLU A 20 -22.32 19.84 -38.15
N LEU A 21 -22.39 19.43 -39.42
CA LEU A 21 -22.17 18.04 -39.82
C LEU A 21 -20.77 17.55 -39.47
N LEU A 22 -19.73 18.30 -39.86
CA LEU A 22 -18.33 17.95 -39.56
C LEU A 22 -18.04 17.90 -38.06
N THR A 23 -18.62 18.82 -37.29
CA THR A 23 -18.48 18.81 -35.82
C THR A 23 -19.05 17.53 -35.24
N ARG A 24 -20.24 17.12 -35.69
CA ARG A 24 -20.87 15.87 -35.25
C ARG A 24 -20.07 14.63 -35.65
N GLU A 25 -19.52 14.60 -36.87
CA GLU A 25 -18.67 13.49 -37.32
C GLU A 25 -17.40 13.37 -36.46
N PHE A 26 -16.75 14.49 -36.16
CA PHE A 26 -15.57 14.52 -35.30
C PHE A 26 -15.89 14.07 -33.86
N GLU A 27 -17.03 14.49 -33.30
CA GLU A 27 -17.47 14.03 -31.98
C GLU A 27 -17.70 12.51 -31.94
N LEU A 28 -18.33 11.95 -32.97
CA LEU A 28 -18.55 10.50 -33.08
C LEU A 28 -17.23 9.72 -33.21
N GLU A 29 -16.27 10.22 -33.99
CA GLU A 29 -14.96 9.58 -34.13
C GLU A 29 -14.16 9.63 -32.82
N LYS A 30 -14.26 10.75 -32.10
CA LYS A 30 -13.66 10.88 -30.76
C LYS A 30 -14.27 9.88 -29.77
N GLU A 31 -15.60 9.77 -29.72
CA GLU A 31 -16.29 8.82 -28.83
C GLU A 31 -15.92 7.38 -29.16
N ALA A 32 -15.82 7.03 -30.45
CA ALA A 32 -15.40 5.70 -30.88
C ALA A 32 -13.96 5.38 -30.43
N LEU A 33 -13.04 6.35 -30.56
CA LEU A 33 -11.65 6.19 -30.12
C LEU A 33 -11.53 6.09 -28.60
N GLU A 34 -12.34 6.85 -27.85
CA GLU A 34 -12.39 6.75 -26.38
C GLU A 34 -12.91 5.37 -25.93
N ALA A 35 -13.96 4.86 -26.58
CA ALA A 35 -14.48 3.52 -26.30
C ALA A 35 -13.46 2.40 -26.59
N GLU A 36 -12.71 2.49 -27.69
CA GLU A 36 -11.64 1.54 -28.02
C GLU A 36 -10.53 1.54 -26.97
N LYS A 37 -10.13 2.72 -26.49
CA LYS A 37 -9.13 2.86 -25.40
C LYS A 37 -9.64 2.28 -24.09
N ASP A 38 -10.91 2.51 -23.74
CA ASP A 38 -11.50 1.96 -22.53
C ASP A 38 -11.54 0.42 -22.59
N GLU A 39 -11.83 -0.16 -23.74
CA GLU A 39 -11.78 -1.61 -23.95
C GLU A 39 -10.35 -2.16 -23.78
N GLU A 40 -9.34 -1.47 -24.34
CA GLU A 40 -7.93 -1.84 -24.20
C GLU A 40 -7.46 -1.74 -22.73
N ILE A 41 -7.88 -0.69 -22.01
CA ILE A 41 -7.61 -0.54 -20.57
C ILE A 41 -8.22 -1.69 -19.77
N GLU A 42 -9.48 -2.05 -20.04
CA GLU A 42 -10.12 -3.16 -19.35
C GLU A 42 -9.49 -4.51 -19.71
N ALA A 43 -9.01 -4.69 -20.94
CA ALA A 43 -8.23 -5.88 -21.32
C ALA A 43 -6.90 -5.96 -20.54
N LEU A 44 -6.16 -4.85 -20.42
CA LEU A 44 -4.92 -4.78 -19.65
C LEU A 44 -5.16 -5.01 -18.15
N LYS A 45 -6.24 -4.46 -17.59
CA LYS A 45 -6.64 -4.73 -16.19
C LYS A 45 -6.89 -6.21 -15.95
N ARG A 46 -7.61 -6.89 -16.86
CA ARG A 46 -7.84 -8.34 -16.77
C ARG A 46 -6.54 -9.14 -16.86
N GLN A 47 -5.61 -8.74 -17.75
CA GLN A 47 -4.30 -9.37 -17.83
C GLN A 47 -3.49 -9.19 -16.53
N LEU A 48 -3.49 -7.97 -15.97
CA LEU A 48 -2.82 -7.67 -14.70
C LEU A 48 -3.41 -8.46 -13.53
N GLU A 49 -4.74 -8.60 -13.46
CA GLU A 49 -5.40 -9.41 -12.44
C GLU A 49 -5.06 -10.89 -12.58
N ALA A 50 -5.00 -11.41 -13.81
CA ALA A 50 -4.58 -12.78 -14.07
C ALA A 50 -3.11 -13.02 -13.68
N GLU A 51 -2.19 -12.12 -14.01
CA GLU A 51 -0.78 -12.18 -13.57
C GLU A 51 -0.66 -12.09 -12.05
N ARG A 52 -1.41 -11.18 -11.40
CA ARG A 52 -1.47 -11.12 -9.93
C ARG A 52 -2.00 -12.41 -9.33
N ALA A 53 -2.99 -13.05 -9.92
CA ALA A 53 -3.51 -14.34 -9.47
C ALA A 53 -2.45 -15.45 -9.61
N LYS A 54 -1.69 -15.48 -10.70
CA LYS A 54 -0.54 -16.40 -10.87
C LYS A 54 0.57 -16.14 -9.85
N LEU A 55 0.87 -14.87 -9.57
CA LEU A 55 1.87 -14.50 -8.56
C LEU A 55 1.41 -14.90 -7.16
N ARG A 56 0.13 -14.68 -6.83
CA ARG A 56 -0.49 -15.17 -5.58
C ARG A 56 -0.42 -16.68 -5.46
N ALA A 57 -0.77 -17.43 -6.52
CA ALA A 57 -0.70 -18.88 -6.53
C ALA A 57 0.74 -19.39 -6.36
N THR A 58 1.70 -18.77 -7.06
CA THR A 58 3.13 -19.08 -6.93
C THR A 58 3.63 -18.79 -5.51
N ARG A 59 3.21 -17.68 -4.91
CA ARG A 59 3.54 -17.32 -3.53
C ARG A 59 2.94 -18.29 -2.51
N LEU A 60 1.67 -18.68 -2.68
CA LEU A 60 1.03 -19.71 -1.85
C LEU A 60 1.72 -21.07 -1.99
N ALA A 61 2.16 -21.44 -3.20
CA ALA A 61 2.92 -22.67 -3.43
C ALA A 61 4.30 -22.62 -2.76
N PHE A 62 4.98 -21.46 -2.82
CA PHE A 62 6.25 -21.26 -2.12
C PHE A 62 6.06 -21.31 -0.60
N GLN A 63 4.97 -20.74 -0.08
CA GLN A 63 4.59 -20.76 1.34
C GLN A 63 4.11 -22.13 1.82
N ALA A 64 3.58 -22.99 0.93
CA ALA A 64 3.27 -24.38 1.25
C ALA A 64 4.53 -25.26 1.31
N CYS A 65 5.55 -24.95 0.51
CA CYS A 65 6.85 -25.64 0.52
C CYS A 65 7.77 -25.15 1.65
N ALA A 66 7.70 -23.86 1.99
CA ALA A 66 8.31 -23.28 3.17
C ALA A 66 7.33 -23.43 4.33
N GLY A 67 7.28 -24.61 4.97
CA GLY A 67 6.40 -24.88 6.09
C GLY A 67 6.24 -23.65 7.00
N ALA A 68 4.99 -23.24 7.22
CA ALA A 68 4.61 -22.06 7.96
C ALA A 68 5.43 -21.96 9.25
N SER A 69 6.46 -21.13 9.22
CA SER A 69 7.25 -20.80 10.40
C SER A 69 6.99 -19.34 10.70
N ASN A 70 5.76 -19.07 11.12
CA ASN A 70 5.48 -17.90 11.92
C ASN A 70 6.13 -18.14 13.28
N ASP A 71 7.39 -17.75 13.43
CA ASP A 71 8.16 -17.96 14.66
C ASP A 71 7.74 -16.95 15.73
N SER A 72 6.63 -17.27 16.41
CA SER A 72 6.59 -17.54 17.84
C SER A 72 5.51 -18.61 18.04
N GLU A 73 5.86 -19.81 18.52
CA GLU A 73 4.88 -20.89 18.75
C GLU A 73 3.80 -20.52 19.80
N ASP A 74 4.04 -19.45 20.55
CA ASP A 74 3.04 -18.79 21.39
C ASP A 74 2.41 -17.67 20.55
N GLY A 75 1.13 -17.78 20.16
CA GLY A 75 0.38 -16.80 19.34
C GLY A 75 0.30 -15.38 19.94
N ARG A 76 1.04 -15.15 21.02
CA ARG A 76 1.22 -13.89 21.71
C ARG A 76 2.10 -12.88 20.97
N HIS A 77 3.06 -13.30 20.14
CA HIS A 77 3.97 -12.36 19.46
C HIS A 77 4.19 -12.71 17.99
N MET A 78 3.22 -12.40 17.13
CA MET A 78 3.32 -12.77 15.72
C MET A 78 4.13 -11.76 14.91
N MET A 79 5.08 -12.25 14.11
CA MET A 79 5.81 -11.47 13.11
C MET A 79 5.36 -11.88 11.71
N ILE A 80 4.91 -10.91 10.91
CA ILE A 80 4.77 -11.06 9.46
C ILE A 80 6.06 -10.56 8.82
N ALA A 81 6.87 -11.47 8.31
CA ALA A 81 8.14 -11.12 7.67
C ALA A 81 7.92 -10.26 6.42
N ALA A 82 8.90 -9.45 6.03
CA ALA A 82 8.80 -8.58 4.85
C ALA A 82 8.41 -9.34 3.57
N ILE A 83 8.90 -10.57 3.42
CA ILE A 83 8.56 -11.45 2.29
C ILE A 83 7.08 -11.84 2.26
N ASP A 84 6.44 -11.83 3.43
CA ASP A 84 5.01 -12.12 3.63
C ASP A 84 4.13 -10.86 3.66
N LEU A 85 4.73 -9.67 3.53
CA LEU A 85 3.99 -8.42 3.36
C LEU A 85 3.56 -8.21 1.89
N ASN A 86 2.56 -7.35 1.72
CA ASN A 86 2.20 -6.78 0.44
C ASN A 86 2.84 -5.39 0.34
N ILE A 87 3.93 -5.31 -0.42
CA ILE A 87 4.70 -4.10 -0.65
C ILE A 87 4.52 -3.69 -2.11
N THR A 88 4.00 -2.48 -2.33
CA THR A 88 3.77 -1.96 -3.69
C THR A 88 5.09 -1.91 -4.48
N TRP A 89 5.06 -2.52 -5.67
CA TRP A 89 6.21 -2.66 -6.58
C TRP A 89 7.41 -3.47 -6.06
N SER A 90 7.23 -4.30 -5.03
CA SER A 90 8.32 -5.11 -4.45
C SER A 90 8.95 -6.15 -5.38
N ASP A 91 8.28 -6.45 -6.50
CA ASP A 91 8.75 -7.27 -7.60
C ASP A 91 9.56 -6.49 -8.65
N THR A 92 9.66 -5.16 -8.51
CA THR A 92 10.37 -4.28 -9.44
C THR A 92 11.78 -3.96 -8.91
N PRO A 93 12.86 -4.52 -9.50
CA PRO A 93 14.22 -4.40 -8.94
C PRO A 93 14.79 -2.98 -8.91
N ASN A 94 14.23 -2.05 -9.69
CA ASN A 94 14.62 -0.64 -9.66
C ASN A 94 14.09 0.11 -8.43
N TYR A 95 13.08 -0.43 -7.76
CA TYR A 95 12.41 0.19 -6.62
C TYR A 95 12.72 -0.52 -5.31
N TRP A 96 12.88 -1.85 -5.34
CA TRP A 96 13.15 -2.67 -4.17
C TRP A 96 14.27 -3.66 -4.40
N ARG A 97 15.06 -3.90 -3.36
CA ARG A 97 16.09 -4.94 -3.30
C ARG A 97 15.81 -5.84 -2.10
N TRP A 98 15.89 -7.15 -2.31
CA TRP A 98 15.77 -8.14 -1.24
C TRP A 98 17.16 -8.56 -0.76
N THR A 99 17.39 -8.45 0.55
CA THR A 99 18.72 -8.67 1.14
C THR A 99 18.62 -9.63 2.33
N ALA A 100 19.58 -10.55 2.46
CA ALA A 100 19.73 -11.35 3.68
C ALA A 100 20.55 -10.56 4.70
N VAL A 101 20.09 -10.53 5.96
CA VAL A 101 20.78 -9.86 7.05
C VAL A 101 20.97 -10.82 8.23
N PRO A 102 22.11 -10.80 8.94
CA PRO A 102 22.37 -11.72 10.06
C PRO A 102 21.29 -11.69 11.16
N GLU A 103 20.63 -10.55 11.34
CA GLU A 103 19.62 -10.31 12.37
C GLU A 103 18.22 -10.79 11.98
N SER A 104 18.04 -11.36 10.78
CA SER A 104 16.76 -11.86 10.29
C SER A 104 16.91 -13.21 9.61
N ARG A 105 16.06 -14.16 9.99
CA ARG A 105 15.94 -15.48 9.32
C ARG A 105 15.38 -15.39 7.90
N HIS A 106 14.63 -14.33 7.60
CA HIS A 106 14.05 -14.06 6.28
C HIS A 106 14.74 -12.87 5.62
N ALA A 107 14.71 -12.84 4.28
CA ALA A 107 15.13 -11.68 3.53
C ALA A 107 14.32 -10.43 3.94
N VAL A 108 15.01 -9.30 4.02
CA VAL A 108 14.43 -7.98 4.29
C VAL A 108 14.32 -7.18 3.00
N ALA A 109 13.35 -6.27 2.94
CA ALA A 109 13.11 -5.45 1.74
C ALA A 109 13.74 -4.06 1.91
N GLU A 110 14.71 -3.74 1.07
CA GLU A 110 15.35 -2.43 1.00
C GLU A 110 14.72 -1.59 -0.11
N LEU A 111 14.26 -0.40 0.25
CA LEU A 111 13.69 0.59 -0.65
C LEU A 111 14.81 1.35 -1.36
N LEU A 112 14.92 1.18 -2.68
CA LEU A 112 15.87 1.91 -3.52
C LEU A 112 15.36 3.30 -3.87
N GLN A 113 14.13 3.41 -4.37
CA GLN A 113 13.48 4.69 -4.64
C GLN A 113 12.00 4.49 -5.02
N VAL A 114 11.08 5.20 -4.37
CA VAL A 114 9.66 5.28 -4.78
C VAL A 114 9.06 6.63 -4.42
N CYS A 115 8.04 7.08 -5.16
CA CYS A 115 7.23 8.24 -4.80
C CYS A 115 5.90 7.88 -4.10
N TRP A 116 5.49 6.61 -4.20
CA TRP A 116 4.35 6.02 -3.51
C TRP A 116 4.84 4.83 -2.69
N LEU A 117 4.84 5.00 -1.36
CA LEU A 117 5.19 3.94 -0.42
C LEU A 117 3.90 3.38 0.19
N ASN A 118 3.65 2.09 0.00
CA ASN A 118 2.51 1.40 0.61
C ASN A 118 2.91 -0.03 0.98
N ILE A 119 2.81 -0.33 2.27
CA ILE A 119 3.21 -1.59 2.88
C ILE A 119 2.02 -2.05 3.72
N THR A 120 1.45 -3.21 3.39
CA THR A 120 0.34 -3.79 4.15
C THR A 120 0.65 -5.23 4.55
N GLY A 121 0.11 -5.64 5.69
CA GLY A 121 0.17 -7.00 6.20
C GLY A 121 -1.20 -7.47 6.63
N ARG A 122 -1.48 -8.76 6.45
CA ARG A 122 -2.71 -9.41 6.92
C ARG A 122 -2.38 -10.60 7.79
N LEU A 123 -3.16 -10.78 8.84
CA LEU A 123 -3.09 -11.95 9.71
C LEU A 123 -4.49 -12.44 10.06
N ASP A 124 -4.59 -13.74 10.25
CA ASP A 124 -5.78 -14.39 10.79
C ASP A 124 -5.78 -14.25 12.32
N ALA A 125 -6.70 -13.44 12.86
CA ALA A 125 -6.72 -13.09 14.29
C ALA A 125 -7.00 -14.29 15.19
N SER A 126 -7.52 -15.41 14.65
CA SER A 126 -7.71 -16.64 15.42
C SER A 126 -6.40 -17.28 15.87
N LYS A 127 -5.28 -16.92 15.23
CA LYS A 127 -3.93 -17.38 15.58
C LYS A 127 -3.32 -16.60 16.73
N LEU A 128 -3.96 -15.51 17.16
CA LEU A 128 -3.47 -14.66 18.24
C LEU A 128 -3.96 -15.17 19.61
N THR A 129 -3.04 -15.28 20.57
CA THR A 129 -3.33 -15.74 21.93
C THR A 129 -2.68 -14.84 22.98
N PRO A 130 -3.42 -14.37 24.02
CA PRO A 130 -4.79 -14.75 24.36
C PRO A 130 -5.86 -14.03 23.51
N PRO A 131 -7.09 -14.57 23.45
CA PRO A 131 -8.24 -13.85 22.93
C PRO A 131 -8.77 -12.81 23.93
N ASN A 132 -9.65 -11.94 23.46
CA ASN A 132 -10.32 -10.88 24.21
C ASN A 132 -9.37 -9.85 24.84
N VAL A 133 -8.24 -9.61 24.19
CA VAL A 133 -7.29 -8.55 24.56
C VAL A 133 -7.04 -7.63 23.38
N THR A 134 -6.55 -6.43 23.68
CA THR A 134 -6.11 -5.47 22.66
C THR A 134 -4.71 -5.85 22.19
N TYR A 135 -4.53 -5.93 20.88
CA TYR A 135 -3.23 -6.08 20.24
C TYR A 135 -2.81 -4.76 19.62
N ALA A 136 -1.50 -4.52 19.59
CA ALA A 136 -0.89 -3.43 18.86
C ALA A 136 -0.03 -3.99 17.72
N ALA A 137 -0.13 -3.35 16.55
CA ALA A 137 0.68 -3.66 15.38
C ALA A 137 1.81 -2.65 15.24
N TYR A 138 2.99 -3.11 14.87
CA TYR A 138 4.20 -2.31 14.71
C TYR A 138 4.89 -2.61 13.38
N LEU A 139 5.34 -1.59 12.67
CA LEU A 139 6.27 -1.74 11.56
C LEU A 139 7.69 -1.81 12.12
N VAL A 140 8.45 -2.84 11.78
CA VAL A 140 9.84 -3.05 12.21
C VAL A 140 10.80 -2.82 11.05
N TYR A 141 11.71 -1.86 11.19
CA TYR A 141 12.51 -1.35 10.08
C TYR A 141 13.86 -0.73 10.50
N LYS A 142 14.72 -0.44 9.54
CA LYS A 142 15.99 0.28 9.67
C LYS A 142 16.11 1.31 8.54
N PHE A 143 17.09 2.20 8.66
CA PHE A 143 17.51 3.06 7.56
C PHE A 143 18.89 2.69 7.05
N THR A 144 19.10 2.85 5.76
CA THR A 144 20.44 2.99 5.18
C THR A 144 21.03 4.35 5.53
N ILE A 145 22.35 4.50 5.49
CA ILE A 145 23.03 5.80 5.65
C ILE A 145 22.56 6.83 4.62
N GLU A 146 22.13 6.38 3.43
CA GLU A 146 21.68 7.21 2.31
C GLU A 146 20.16 7.50 2.32
N SER A 147 19.47 7.27 3.45
CA SER A 147 18.02 7.46 3.53
C SER A 147 17.63 8.93 3.29
N LEU A 148 16.66 9.15 2.40
CA LEU A 148 16.16 10.48 2.06
C LEU A 148 14.63 10.52 2.06
N TRP A 149 14.08 11.66 2.49
CA TRP A 149 12.66 12.05 2.36
C TRP A 149 11.64 11.04 2.92
N LEU A 150 12.02 10.33 3.98
CA LEU A 150 11.10 9.47 4.76
C LEU A 150 10.50 10.20 5.98
N ASP A 151 11.08 11.35 6.32
CA ASP A 151 10.71 12.18 7.47
C ASP A 151 9.56 13.16 7.18
N LEU A 152 9.29 13.52 5.92
CA LEU A 152 8.18 14.40 5.53
C LEU A 152 7.69 14.11 4.10
N PRO A 153 6.37 14.17 3.84
CA PRO A 153 5.27 14.35 4.82
C PRO A 153 5.01 13.07 5.65
N PRO A 154 4.23 13.14 6.75
CA PRO A 154 3.90 11.94 7.52
C PRO A 154 3.12 10.94 6.68
N GLY A 155 3.35 9.66 6.92
CA GLY A 155 2.52 8.60 6.37
C GLY A 155 1.31 8.31 7.25
N GLU A 156 0.31 7.71 6.66
CA GLU A 156 -0.89 7.19 7.29
C GLU A 156 -0.64 5.75 7.74
N ALA A 157 -1.01 5.43 8.96
CA ALA A 157 -0.90 4.10 9.52
C ALA A 157 -2.23 3.65 10.14
N TYR A 158 -2.52 2.36 10.06
CA TYR A 158 -3.73 1.76 10.60
C TYR A 158 -3.50 0.29 10.98
N ALA A 159 -4.38 -0.23 11.84
CA ALA A 159 -4.54 -1.66 12.08
C ALA A 159 -5.97 -1.93 12.52
N GLY A 160 -6.59 -3.00 12.01
CA GLY A 160 -7.91 -3.43 12.42
C GLY A 160 -8.57 -4.44 11.49
N PRO A 161 -9.80 -4.88 11.79
CA PRO A 161 -10.50 -5.88 11.01
C PRO A 161 -10.62 -5.46 9.54
N VAL A 162 -10.52 -6.44 8.63
CA VAL A 162 -10.77 -6.20 7.21
C VAL A 162 -12.24 -5.79 7.02
N GLY A 163 -12.48 -4.79 6.17
CA GLY A 163 -13.83 -4.28 5.88
C GLY A 163 -14.43 -3.36 6.95
N ALA A 164 -13.74 -3.13 8.07
CA ALA A 164 -14.16 -2.18 9.10
C ALA A 164 -13.55 -0.78 8.88
N GLU A 165 -14.19 0.23 9.46
CA GLU A 165 -13.63 1.58 9.54
C GLU A 165 -12.52 1.59 10.61
N ASN A 166 -11.28 1.70 10.17
CA ASN A 166 -10.10 1.66 11.03
C ASN A 166 -9.62 3.08 11.35
N SER A 167 -9.19 3.30 12.60
CA SER A 167 -8.58 4.56 12.99
C SER A 167 -7.24 4.74 12.25
N VAL A 168 -7.07 5.90 11.62
CA VAL A 168 -5.84 6.26 10.90
C VAL A 168 -5.03 7.24 11.73
N SER A 169 -3.76 6.90 11.96
CA SER A 169 -2.78 7.75 12.64
C SER A 169 -1.76 8.30 11.65
N LYS A 170 -1.23 9.49 11.92
CA LYS A 170 -0.11 10.07 11.16
C LYS A 170 1.19 9.72 11.87
N ILE A 171 2.10 9.04 11.18
CA ILE A 171 3.41 8.64 11.71
C ILE A 171 4.54 9.16 10.83
N TYR A 172 5.68 9.41 11.45
CA TYR A 172 6.87 9.90 10.77
C TYR A 172 7.97 8.84 10.81
N LEU A 173 8.56 8.51 9.66
CA LEU A 173 9.71 7.60 9.59
C LEU A 173 10.99 8.43 9.66
N ILE A 174 11.40 8.79 10.87
CA ILE A 174 12.55 9.65 11.12
C ILE A 174 13.74 8.80 11.63
N PRO A 175 14.93 8.93 11.01
CA PRO A 175 16.16 8.37 11.56
C PRO A 175 16.38 8.81 13.00
N GLU A 176 16.84 7.89 13.87
CA GLU A 176 16.99 8.13 15.31
C GLU A 176 17.80 9.40 15.60
N GLU A 177 18.86 9.66 14.82
CA GLU A 177 19.76 10.80 14.97
C GLU A 177 19.08 12.15 14.74
N LYS A 178 17.94 12.14 14.02
CA LYS A 178 17.15 13.34 13.70
C LYS A 178 15.94 13.50 14.64
N GLN A 179 15.66 12.55 15.53
CA GLN A 179 14.57 12.67 16.49
C GLN A 179 14.95 13.67 17.60
N GLN A 180 14.12 14.69 17.81
CA GLN A 180 14.36 15.68 18.87
C GLN A 180 13.98 15.08 20.23
N ALA A 181 14.94 15.03 21.15
CA ALA A 181 14.71 14.59 22.53
C ALA A 181 13.66 15.50 23.22
N GLY A 182 12.62 14.90 23.79
CA GLY A 182 11.60 15.62 24.58
C GLY A 182 10.36 16.11 23.82
N SER A 183 10.10 15.62 22.60
CA SER A 183 8.84 15.92 21.90
C SER A 183 7.63 15.31 22.61
N GLU A 184 6.57 16.10 22.82
CA GLU A 184 5.27 15.68 23.38
C GLU A 184 4.54 14.64 22.51
N ARG A 185 5.08 14.31 21.33
CA ARG A 185 4.52 13.32 20.38
C ARG A 185 5.26 11.97 20.41
N ALA A 186 5.78 11.55 21.57
CA ALA A 186 6.54 10.31 21.72
C ALA A 186 5.91 9.08 21.04
N ASP A 187 4.57 8.97 21.08
CA ASP A 187 3.81 7.86 20.47
C ASP A 187 3.79 7.86 18.93
N GLN A 188 4.22 8.95 18.28
CA GLN A 188 4.29 9.10 16.81
C GLN A 188 5.70 8.86 16.25
N TYR A 189 6.68 8.64 17.11
CA TYR A 189 8.07 8.41 16.72
C TYR A 189 8.45 6.95 16.87
N ALA A 190 9.43 6.55 16.08
CA ALA A 190 9.96 5.21 16.13
C ALA A 190 10.89 5.04 17.33
N THR A 191 10.75 3.92 18.03
CA THR A 191 11.58 3.55 19.17
C THR A 191 12.63 2.54 18.72
N ARG A 192 13.87 2.71 19.21
CA ARG A 192 14.93 1.74 18.96
C ARG A 192 14.79 0.53 19.87
N ARG A 193 14.79 -0.66 19.28
CA ARG A 193 14.74 -1.95 19.96
C ARG A 193 16.14 -2.38 20.40
N ALA A 194 16.19 -3.31 21.35
CA ALA A 194 17.44 -3.91 21.84
C ALA A 194 18.24 -4.65 20.74
N ASP A 195 17.56 -5.16 19.71
CA ASP A 195 18.17 -5.83 18.54
C ASP A 195 18.67 -4.84 17.46
N GLY A 196 18.59 -3.53 17.74
CA GLY A 196 19.06 -2.47 16.85
C GLY A 196 18.10 -2.13 15.71
N TRP A 197 16.93 -2.76 15.63
CA TRP A 197 15.86 -2.34 14.72
C TRP A 197 15.06 -1.18 15.31
N MET A 198 14.41 -0.39 14.46
CA MET A 198 13.42 0.60 14.86
C MET A 198 12.02 -0.02 14.78
N GLU A 199 11.12 0.40 15.66
CA GLU A 199 9.70 0.07 15.56
C GLU A 199 8.83 1.31 15.67
N VAL A 200 7.75 1.36 14.89
CA VAL A 200 6.72 2.39 15.00
C VAL A 200 5.35 1.73 15.02
N LYS A 201 4.46 2.22 15.89
CA LYS A 201 3.11 1.69 16.03
C LYS A 201 2.25 2.07 14.83
N LEU A 202 1.54 1.09 14.28
CA LEU A 202 0.62 1.28 13.16
C LEU A 202 -0.82 1.47 13.62
N GLY A 203 -1.22 0.79 14.68
CA GLY A 203 -2.57 0.84 15.23
C GLY A 203 -2.80 -0.20 16.30
N GLU A 204 -4.04 -0.26 16.78
CA GLU A 204 -4.50 -1.25 17.75
C GLU A 204 -5.83 -1.85 17.31
N PHE A 205 -6.07 -3.09 17.71
CA PHE A 205 -7.31 -3.79 17.44
C PHE A 205 -7.61 -4.79 18.55
N VAL A 206 -8.88 -5.10 18.75
CA VAL A 206 -9.33 -6.08 19.74
C VAL A 206 -9.51 -7.42 19.05
N VAL A 207 -8.89 -8.47 19.59
CA VAL A 207 -9.14 -9.85 19.15
C VAL A 207 -10.31 -10.40 19.95
N ASN A 208 -11.49 -10.49 19.34
CA ASN A 208 -12.66 -11.11 19.98
C ASN A 208 -12.63 -12.62 19.75
N GLY A 209 -12.69 -13.43 20.81
CA GLY A 209 -12.55 -14.90 20.76
C GLY A 209 -13.71 -15.67 20.10
N GLY A 210 -14.48 -15.07 19.19
CA GLY A 210 -15.68 -15.73 18.65
C GLY A 210 -16.43 -15.05 17.49
N GLN A 211 -15.80 -14.20 16.67
CA GLN A 211 -16.47 -13.63 15.50
C GLN A 211 -15.95 -14.22 14.18
N GLU A 212 -16.66 -15.24 13.69
CA GLU A 212 -16.73 -15.61 12.27
C GLU A 212 -17.55 -14.55 11.53
N GLY A 213 -16.94 -13.39 11.26
CA GLY A 213 -17.48 -12.42 10.29
C GLY A 213 -17.26 -12.89 8.85
N ALA A 214 -17.86 -12.21 7.87
CA ALA A 214 -17.76 -12.56 6.45
C ALA A 214 -16.32 -12.67 5.91
N ASP A 215 -15.36 -11.97 6.54
CA ASP A 215 -13.92 -11.99 6.24
C ASP A 215 -13.09 -12.89 7.18
N GLY A 216 -13.72 -13.85 7.86
CA GLY A 216 -13.02 -14.96 8.54
C GLY A 216 -12.15 -14.57 9.73
N GLY A 217 -12.30 -13.37 10.29
CA GLY A 217 -11.46 -12.90 11.40
C GLY A 217 -10.10 -12.37 10.97
N GLU A 218 -9.92 -12.01 9.68
CA GLU A 218 -8.69 -11.34 9.23
C GLU A 218 -8.56 -9.91 9.77
N VAL A 219 -7.34 -9.55 10.13
CA VAL A 219 -6.93 -8.19 10.50
C VAL A 219 -5.91 -7.71 9.48
N GLU A 220 -6.10 -6.47 9.00
CA GLU A 220 -5.14 -5.79 8.15
C GLU A 220 -4.47 -4.64 8.92
N MET A 221 -3.18 -4.48 8.69
CA MET A 221 -2.42 -3.33 9.16
C MET A 221 -1.57 -2.77 8.03
N GLY A 222 -1.31 -1.47 8.07
CA GLY A 222 -0.67 -0.82 6.95
C GLY A 222 0.02 0.48 7.30
N PHE A 223 0.98 0.82 6.45
CA PHE A 223 1.61 2.13 6.37
C PHE A 223 1.59 2.61 4.92
N ARG A 224 1.18 3.86 4.72
CA ARG A 224 0.98 4.48 3.42
C ARG A 224 1.51 5.91 3.42
N GLU A 225 2.36 6.25 2.45
CA GLU A 225 2.74 7.63 2.17
C GLU A 225 2.82 7.88 0.67
N VAL A 226 1.88 8.69 0.16
CA VAL A 226 1.56 8.83 -1.28
C VAL A 226 1.70 10.25 -1.80
N SER A 227 2.51 11.07 -1.14
CA SER A 227 2.64 12.50 -1.46
C SER A 227 3.32 12.80 -2.81
N GLY A 228 3.84 11.78 -3.50
CA GLY A 228 4.63 11.96 -4.73
C GLY A 228 6.09 12.35 -4.47
N CYS A 229 6.49 12.60 -3.21
CA CYS A 229 7.88 12.81 -2.85
C CYS A 229 8.68 11.51 -2.98
N TRP A 230 9.78 11.53 -3.72
CA TRP A 230 10.69 10.39 -3.86
C TRP A 230 11.41 10.10 -2.55
N LYS A 231 11.41 8.84 -2.13
CA LYS A 231 11.97 8.35 -0.86
C LYS A 231 12.84 7.14 -1.12
N GLN A 232 13.89 6.98 -0.33
CA GLN A 232 14.81 5.85 -0.42
C GLN A 232 15.43 5.50 0.92
N GLY A 233 16.01 4.30 0.99
CA GLY A 233 16.85 3.87 2.10
C GLY A 233 16.09 3.31 3.29
N LEU A 234 14.82 2.93 3.14
CA LEU A 234 14.07 2.19 4.14
C LEU A 234 14.39 0.70 4.04
N ILE A 235 14.73 0.03 5.14
CA ILE A 235 14.90 -1.43 5.20
C ILE A 235 13.77 -2.00 6.06
N VAL A 236 12.86 -2.76 5.46
CA VAL A 236 11.71 -3.34 6.13
C VAL A 236 12.02 -4.78 6.55
N ARG A 237 11.91 -5.07 7.85
CA ARG A 237 12.00 -6.44 8.37
C ARG A 237 10.66 -7.15 8.33
N GLY A 238 9.59 -6.44 8.68
CA GLY A 238 8.27 -7.02 8.83
C GLY A 238 7.32 -6.16 9.66
N MET A 239 6.17 -6.74 9.99
CA MET A 239 5.21 -6.18 10.94
C MET A 239 5.05 -7.12 12.13
N GLU A 240 5.19 -6.60 13.35
CA GLU A 240 5.05 -7.36 14.59
C GLU A 240 3.72 -7.02 15.26
N VAL A 241 3.03 -8.04 15.75
CA VAL A 241 1.75 -7.94 16.46
C VAL A 241 1.88 -8.59 17.82
N ARG A 242 1.57 -7.84 18.87
CA ARG A 242 1.67 -8.29 20.26
C ARG A 242 0.56 -7.68 21.13
N PRO A 243 0.17 -8.32 22.24
CA PRO A 243 -0.74 -7.74 23.21
C PRO A 243 -0.22 -6.37 23.63
N ARG A 244 -1.16 -5.43 23.76
CA ARG A 244 -0.88 -4.16 24.40
C ARG A 244 -0.58 -4.46 25.87
N ASP A 245 0.49 -3.88 26.40
CA ASP A 245 0.73 -3.88 27.84
C ASP A 245 -0.33 -2.98 28.48
N ASP A 246 -1.40 -3.57 28.99
CA ASP A 246 -2.39 -2.89 29.82
C ASP A 246 -1.70 -2.51 31.14
N LYS A 247 -1.26 -1.24 31.25
CA LYS A 247 -0.81 -0.67 32.53
C LYS A 247 -1.99 -0.34 33.43
#